data_AF-A0A1Q5DYK3-F1
#
_entry.id   AF-A0A1Q5DYK3-F1
#
_cell.length_a   1.000
_cell.length_b   1.000
_cell.length_c   1.000
_cell.angle_alpha   90.00
_cell.angle_beta   90.00
_cell.angle_gamma   90.00
#
_symmetry.space_group_name_H-M   'P 1'
#
loop_
_entity.id
_entity.type
_entity.pdbx_description
1 polymer ?
#
loop_
_entity_poly.entity_id
_entity_poly.type
_entity_poly.pdbx_seq_one_letter_code
_entity_poly.pdbx_strand_id
1 'polypeptide(L)'
;MGSFFAVDVADLDRLLADLHRSQDELRTALNAMRDTGPKTTGAASLDHACDEFHDSWDDAIKKIAESTQQVEEGLTITRRAYAETDQALRDAFGGGAA
;
A
#
# COMPACT_ATOMS: atom_id res chain seq x y z
N MET A 1 26.45 -0.35 11.48
CA MET A 1 25.83 -0.25 10.14
C MET A 1 24.40 -0.80 10.11
N GLY A 2 24.08 -1.96 10.71
CA GLY A 2 22.71 -2.55 10.61
C GLY A 2 21.57 -1.87 11.37
N SER A 3 21.84 -1.02 12.38
CA SER A 3 20.79 -0.42 13.22
C SER A 3 19.99 0.70 12.53
N PHE A 4 20.56 1.41 11.55
CA PHE A 4 19.85 2.48 10.84
C PHE A 4 18.81 1.89 9.86
N PHE A 5 19.20 0.85 9.12
CA PHE A 5 18.33 0.20 8.14
C PHE A 5 17.18 -0.61 8.76
N ALA A 6 17.35 -1.13 9.97
CA ALA A 6 16.26 -1.82 10.68
C ALA A 6 15.12 -0.86 11.05
N VAL A 7 15.44 0.40 11.35
CA VAL A 7 14.43 1.45 11.63
C VAL A 7 13.73 1.85 10.33
N ASP A 8 14.48 2.03 9.23
CA ASP A 8 13.90 2.38 7.93
C ASP A 8 12.89 1.32 7.45
N VAL A 9 13.21 0.03 7.59
CA VAL A 9 12.28 -1.07 7.21
C VAL A 9 11.02 -1.04 8.07
N ALA A 10 11.14 -0.82 9.38
CA ALA A 10 9.98 -0.76 10.28
C ALA A 10 9.07 0.44 10.00
N ASP A 11 9.64 1.58 9.61
CA ASP A 11 8.87 2.77 9.25
C ASP A 11 8.18 2.62 7.89
N LEU A 12 8.80 1.90 6.95
CA LEU A 12 8.19 1.53 5.68
C LEU A 12 7.07 0.50 5.84
N ASP A 13 7.21 -0.48 6.74
CA ASP A 13 6.14 -1.42 7.10
C ASP A 13 4.93 -0.66 7.70
N ARG A 14 5.18 0.37 8.53
CA ARG A 14 4.11 1.24 9.04
C ARG A 14 3.44 2.03 7.93
N LEU A 15 4.20 2.60 7.01
CA LEU A 15 3.67 3.35 5.87
C LEU A 15 2.75 2.47 5.01
N LEU A 16 3.15 1.22 4.76
CA LEU A 16 2.32 0.23 4.05
C LEU A 16 1.03 -0.07 4.81
N ALA A 17 1.12 -0.29 6.13
CA ALA A 17 -0.04 -0.54 6.97
C ALA A 17 -1.04 0.64 6.97
N ASP A 18 -0.53 1.87 7.00
CA ASP A 18 -1.37 3.08 6.96
C ASP A 18 -1.99 3.30 5.57
N LEU A 19 -1.28 2.97 4.48
CA LEU A 19 -1.81 3.00 3.13
C LEU A 19 -2.95 1.97 2.93
N HIS A 20 -2.77 0.73 3.42
CA HIS A 20 -3.84 -0.27 3.40
C HIS A 20 -5.06 0.16 4.22
N ARG A 21 -4.86 0.72 5.42
CA ARG A 21 -5.97 1.23 6.23
C ARG A 21 -6.72 2.34 5.51
N SER A 22 -6.01 3.30 4.92
CA SER A 22 -6.60 4.39 4.14
C SER A 22 -7.42 3.85 2.97
N GLN A 23 -6.92 2.84 2.27
CA GLN A 23 -7.64 2.17 1.19
C GLN A 23 -8.97 1.56 1.68
N ASP A 24 -8.95 0.82 2.79
CA ASP A 24 -10.12 0.16 3.36
C ASP A 24 -11.16 1.18 3.85
N GLU A 25 -10.71 2.26 4.49
CA GLU A 25 -11.57 3.38 4.92
C GLU A 25 -12.24 4.04 3.72
N LEU A 26 -11.51 4.29 2.65
CA LEU A 26 -12.03 4.89 1.41
C LEU A 26 -13.06 3.98 0.73
N ARG A 27 -12.81 2.66 0.65
CA ARG A 27 -13.79 1.69 0.12
C ARG A 27 -15.05 1.63 0.97
N THR A 28 -14.90 1.69 2.29
CA THR A 28 -16.03 1.67 3.23
C THR A 28 -16.89 2.92 3.05
N ALA A 29 -16.25 4.09 2.97
CA ALA A 29 -16.93 5.35 2.73
C ALA A 29 -17.67 5.35 1.37
N LEU A 30 -17.04 4.84 0.30
CA LEU A 30 -17.65 4.75 -1.03
C LEU A 30 -18.89 3.84 -1.03
N ASN A 31 -18.79 2.67 -0.39
CA ASN A 31 -19.91 1.74 -0.26
C ASN A 31 -21.05 2.32 0.57
N ALA A 32 -20.74 3.00 1.69
CA ALA A 32 -21.75 3.71 2.47
C ALA A 32 -22.44 4.78 1.63
N MET A 33 -21.68 5.51 0.81
CA MET A 33 -22.20 6.54 -0.08
C MET A 33 -23.13 5.95 -1.14
N ARG A 34 -22.80 4.78 -1.71
CA ARG A 34 -23.69 4.00 -2.61
C ARG A 34 -24.99 3.60 -1.93
N ASP A 35 -24.90 3.12 -0.70
CA ASP A 35 -26.08 2.66 0.04
C ASP A 35 -26.98 3.84 0.48
N THR A 36 -26.42 5.04 0.65
CA THR A 36 -27.16 6.31 0.81
C THR A 36 -27.51 7.01 -0.51
N GLY A 37 -26.98 6.55 -1.64
CA GLY A 37 -27.28 7.07 -2.98
C GLY A 37 -28.75 6.88 -3.35
N PRO A 38 -29.30 7.68 -4.30
CA PRO A 38 -30.73 7.98 -4.32
C PRO A 38 -31.62 6.81 -4.73
N LYS A 39 -31.97 5.95 -3.78
CA LYS A 39 -33.20 5.17 -3.89
C LYS A 39 -34.45 6.07 -3.79
N THR A 40 -34.30 7.39 -3.60
CA THR A 40 -35.40 8.30 -3.21
C THR A 40 -35.42 9.70 -3.85
N THR A 41 -34.42 10.16 -4.62
CA THR A 41 -34.36 11.58 -5.06
C THR A 41 -34.98 11.85 -6.44
N GLY A 42 -35.21 10.80 -7.25
CA GLY A 42 -36.06 10.87 -8.45
C GLY A 42 -35.48 11.63 -9.66
N ALA A 43 -34.20 11.99 -9.64
CA ALA A 43 -33.54 12.70 -10.72
C ALA A 43 -32.46 11.80 -11.35
N ALA A 44 -32.76 11.22 -12.53
CA ALA A 44 -31.87 10.29 -13.25
C ALA A 44 -30.47 10.85 -13.54
N SER A 45 -30.32 12.18 -13.63
CA SER A 45 -29.01 12.83 -13.80
C SER A 45 -28.15 12.79 -12.55
N LEU A 46 -28.75 12.78 -11.36
CA LEU A 46 -28.04 12.66 -10.08
C LEU A 46 -27.59 11.22 -9.86
N ASP A 47 -28.44 10.25 -10.23
CA ASP A 47 -28.10 8.83 -10.18
C ASP A 47 -26.91 8.50 -11.10
N HIS A 48 -26.94 9.00 -12.34
CA HIS A 48 -25.84 8.80 -13.28
C HIS A 48 -24.53 9.43 -12.81
N ALA A 49 -24.57 10.63 -12.23
CA ALA A 49 -23.38 11.27 -11.67
C ALA A 49 -22.83 10.54 -10.44
N CYS A 50 -23.70 9.96 -9.61
CA CYS A 50 -23.28 9.13 -8.48
C CYS A 50 -22.62 7.82 -8.94
N ASP A 51 -23.17 7.16 -9.97
CA ASP A 51 -22.57 5.96 -10.55
C ASP A 51 -21.21 6.25 -11.19
N GLU A 52 -21.12 7.32 -11.99
CA GLU A 52 -19.86 7.72 -12.65
C GLU A 52 -18.79 8.14 -11.63
N PHE A 53 -19.19 8.85 -10.57
CA PHE A 53 -18.30 9.16 -9.45
C PHE A 53 -17.84 7.88 -8.75
N HIS A 54 -18.73 6.91 -8.54
CA HIS A 54 -18.40 5.63 -7.92
C HIS A 54 -17.35 4.87 -8.74
N ASP A 55 -17.59 4.69 -10.02
CA ASP A 55 -16.70 3.94 -10.92
C ASP A 55 -15.31 4.61 -10.99
N SER A 56 -15.27 5.93 -11.16
CA SER A 56 -14.00 6.66 -11.15
C SER A 56 -13.26 6.56 -9.82
N TRP A 57 -13.99 6.51 -8.69
CA TRP A 57 -13.38 6.39 -7.37
C TRP A 57 -12.88 4.98 -7.06
N ASP A 58 -13.62 3.94 -7.45
CA ASP A 58 -13.19 2.55 -7.31
C ASP A 58 -11.91 2.29 -8.12
N ASP A 59 -11.82 2.85 -9.33
CA ASP A 59 -10.61 2.78 -10.15
C ASP A 59 -9.43 3.55 -9.54
N ALA A 60 -9.66 4.70 -8.92
CA ALA A 60 -8.61 5.43 -8.20
C ALA A 60 -8.09 4.63 -7.00
N ILE A 61 -8.99 4.02 -6.23
CA ILE A 61 -8.64 3.15 -5.10
C ILE A 61 -7.83 1.93 -5.56
N LYS A 62 -8.20 1.29 -6.68
CA LYS A 62 -7.43 0.18 -7.26
C LYS A 62 -6.00 0.61 -7.62
N LYS A 63 -5.84 1.75 -8.28
CA LYS A 63 -4.51 2.28 -8.64
C LYS A 63 -3.64 2.56 -7.41
N ILE A 64 -4.23 3.09 -6.34
CA ILE A 64 -3.53 3.29 -5.06
C ILE A 64 -3.07 1.94 -4.49
N ALA A 65 -3.93 0.92 -4.56
CA ALA A 65 -3.59 -0.44 -4.13
C ALA A 65 -2.40 -1.01 -4.91
N GLU A 66 -2.48 -0.96 -6.24
CA GLU A 66 -1.43 -1.47 -7.13
C GLU A 66 -0.10 -0.74 -6.91
N SER A 67 -0.13 0.58 -6.73
CA SER A 67 1.07 1.36 -6.43
C SER A 67 1.66 0.99 -5.06
N THR A 68 0.81 0.73 -4.06
CA THR A 68 1.25 0.32 -2.72
C THR A 68 1.91 -1.05 -2.78
N GLN A 69 1.34 -1.98 -3.54
CA GLN A 69 1.88 -3.32 -3.72
C GLN A 69 3.23 -3.31 -4.46
N GLN A 70 3.40 -2.45 -5.46
CA GLN A 70 4.70 -2.26 -6.13
C GLN A 70 5.77 -1.73 -5.19
N VAL A 71 5.40 -0.83 -4.27
CA VAL A 71 6.33 -0.32 -3.24
C VAL A 71 6.72 -1.44 -2.28
N GLU A 72 5.77 -2.27 -1.84
CA GLU A 72 6.02 -3.42 -0.96
C GLU A 72 6.99 -4.43 -1.61
N GLU A 73 6.79 -4.75 -2.89
CA GLU A 73 7.67 -5.64 -3.65
C GLU A 73 9.09 -5.07 -3.75
N GLY A 74 9.23 -3.80 -4.13
CA GLY A 74 10.52 -3.12 -4.22
C GLY A 74 11.24 -3.10 -2.87
N LEU A 75 10.50 -2.93 -1.77
CA LEU A 75 11.05 -2.96 -0.43
C LEU A 75 11.54 -4.35 -0.04
N THR A 76 10.75 -5.38 -0.34
CA THR A 76 11.08 -6.77 -0.06
C THR A 76 12.35 -7.20 -0.80
N ILE A 77 12.47 -6.83 -2.08
CA ILE A 77 13.66 -7.05 -2.89
C ILE A 77 14.87 -6.34 -2.25
N THR A 78 14.70 -5.07 -1.88
CA THR A 78 15.77 -4.27 -1.26
C THR A 78 16.23 -4.93 0.05
N ARG A 79 15.31 -5.29 0.94
CA ARG A 79 15.60 -5.98 2.20
C ARG A 79 16.36 -7.28 1.96
N ARG A 80 15.94 -8.07 0.97
CA ARG A 80 16.61 -9.33 0.62
C ARG A 80 18.03 -9.11 0.13
N ALA A 81 18.23 -8.17 -0.79
CA ALA A 81 19.56 -7.84 -1.31
C ALA A 81 20.50 -7.38 -0.18
N TYR A 82 19.99 -6.61 0.79
CA TYR A 82 20.76 -6.21 1.97
C TYR A 82 21.09 -7.39 2.89
N ALA A 83 20.14 -8.28 3.17
CA ALA A 83 20.39 -9.47 3.99
C ALA A 83 21.44 -10.39 3.35
N GLU A 84 21.35 -10.61 2.04
CA GLU A 84 22.33 -11.38 1.27
C GLU A 84 23.72 -10.70 1.30
N THR A 85 23.76 -9.37 1.18
CA THR A 85 25.01 -8.60 1.25
C THR A 85 25.65 -8.67 2.65
N ASP A 86 24.87 -8.51 3.72
CA ASP A 86 25.37 -8.59 5.10
C ASP A 86 25.87 -10.01 5.43
N GLN A 87 25.15 -11.03 4.97
CA GLN A 87 25.58 -12.43 5.08
C GLN A 87 26.91 -12.66 4.36
N ALA A 88 27.03 -12.22 3.11
CA ALA A 88 28.27 -12.33 2.33
C ALA A 88 29.44 -11.58 2.99
N LEU A 89 29.17 -10.40 3.57
CA LEU A 89 30.17 -9.65 4.33
C LEU A 89 30.62 -10.41 5.58
N ARG A 90 29.68 -10.97 6.35
CA ARG A 90 29.98 -11.78 7.54
C ARG A 90 30.77 -13.03 7.19
N ASP A 91 30.45 -13.71 6.10
CA ASP A 91 31.18 -14.89 5.66
C ASP A 91 32.60 -14.51 5.21
N ALA A 92 32.76 -13.41 4.46
CA ALA A 92 34.06 -12.92 4.00
C ALA A 92 34.98 -12.44 5.14
N PHE A 93 34.43 -11.76 6.16
CA PHE A 93 35.22 -11.26 7.30
C PHE A 93 35.28 -12.24 8.48
N GLY A 94 34.32 -13.16 8.61
CA GLY A 94 34.32 -14.23 9.61
C GLY A 94 35.24 -15.39 9.26
N GLY A 95 35.48 -15.63 7.97
CA GLY A 95 36.49 -16.59 7.50
C GLY A 95 37.94 -16.08 7.53
N GLY A 96 38.15 -14.78 7.76
CA GLY A 96 39.48 -14.14 7.82
C GLY A 96 40.13 -14.12 9.21
N ALA A 97 39.45 -14.65 10.23
CA ALA A 97 39.99 -14.81 11.58
C ALA A 97 40.32 -16.29 11.84
N ALA A 98 41.33 -16.81 11.14
CA ALA A 98 42.00 -18.07 11.44
C ALA A 98 43.51 -17.91 11.19
#